data_AF-A0A950W781-F1
#
_entry.id   AF-A0A950W781-F1
#
_cell.length_a   1.000
_cell.length_b   1.000
_cell.length_c   1.000
_cell.angle_alpha   90.00
_cell.angle_beta   90.00
_cell.angle_gamma   90.00
#
_symmetry.space_group_name_H-M   'P 1'
#
loop_
_entity.id
_entity.type
_entity.pdbx_description
1 polymer ?
#
loop_
_entity_poly.entity_id
_entity_poly.type
_entity_poly.pdbx_seq_one_letter_code
_entity_poly.pdbx_strand_id
1 'polypeptide(L)'
;QVEGAALQAFGQSLFEELRYDGVAPSNATPLTYRVPLAGDLPHCYESFVLEQGGPGPFGAKGIGESGMLGVAAAIANAIEDAVGVRVTQIPFTPERVLAAIEAAR
;
A
#
# COMPACT_ATOMS: atom_id res chain seq x y z
N GLN A 1 -5.69 -15.10 -0.72
CA GLN A 1 -6.12 -14.00 0.17
C GLN A 1 -4.97 -13.09 0.54
N VAL A 2 -3.86 -13.60 1.10
CA VAL A 2 -2.71 -12.76 1.52
C VAL A 2 -2.21 -11.82 0.41
N GLU A 3 -1.91 -12.36 -0.77
CA GLU A 3 -1.41 -11.57 -1.91
C GLU A 3 -2.40 -10.49 -2.37
N GLY A 4 -3.70 -10.81 -2.38
CA GLY A 4 -4.75 -9.86 -2.76
C GLY A 4 -4.91 -8.73 -1.73
N ALA A 5 -4.88 -9.06 -0.44
CA ALA A 5 -4.92 -8.06 0.64
C ALA A 5 -3.68 -7.17 0.63
N ALA A 6 -2.50 -7.75 0.40
CA ALA A 6 -1.26 -7.01 0.26
C ALA A 6 -1.26 -6.12 -0.99
N LEU A 7 -1.84 -6.59 -2.11
CA LEU A 7 -1.93 -5.82 -3.36
C LEU A 7 -2.92 -4.65 -3.22
N GLN A 8 -4.01 -4.84 -2.48
CA GLN A 8 -4.94 -3.77 -2.16
C GLN A 8 -4.24 -2.67 -1.33
N ALA A 9 -3.48 -3.04 -0.30
CA ALA A 9 -2.73 -2.06 0.48
C ALA A 9 -1.57 -1.42 -0.33
N PHE A 10 -0.95 -2.16 -1.24
CA PHE A 10 0.04 -1.63 -2.18
C PHE A 10 -0.57 -0.55 -3.07
N GLY A 11 -1.78 -0.79 -3.59
CA GLY A 11 -2.58 0.20 -4.32
C GLY A 11 -2.87 1.46 -3.52
N GLN A 12 -3.40 1.31 -2.31
CA GLN A 12 -3.62 2.41 -1.36
C GLN A 12 -2.34 3.19 -1.03
N SER A 13 -1.21 2.50 -0.96
CA SER A 13 0.07 3.10 -0.59
C SER A 13 0.70 3.91 -1.71
N LEU A 14 0.49 3.56 -2.98
CA LEU A 14 1.24 4.14 -4.11
C LEU A 14 0.37 4.87 -5.14
N PHE A 15 -0.90 4.53 -5.30
CA PHE A 15 -1.70 4.96 -6.45
C PHE A 15 -3.08 5.50 -6.10
N GLU A 16 -3.77 4.84 -5.17
CA GLU A 16 -5.18 5.06 -4.94
C GLU A 16 -5.42 6.30 -4.07
N GLU A 17 -6.19 7.24 -4.59
CA GLU A 17 -6.63 8.44 -3.89
C GLU A 17 -7.99 8.89 -4.44
N LEU A 18 -8.96 9.14 -3.56
CA LEU A 18 -10.19 9.84 -3.93
C LEU A 18 -9.95 11.34 -3.84
N ARG A 19 -10.11 12.04 -4.96
CA ARG A 19 -9.98 13.49 -5.06
C ARG A 19 -11.37 14.12 -5.10
N TYR A 20 -11.55 15.21 -4.38
CA TYR A 20 -12.81 15.94 -4.30
C TYR A 20 -12.63 17.35 -4.86
N ASP A 21 -13.51 17.74 -5.78
CA ASP A 21 -13.66 19.11 -6.27
C ASP A 21 -15.16 19.47 -6.15
N GLY A 22 -15.54 19.94 -4.96
CA GLY A 22 -16.93 20.09 -4.54
C GLY A 22 -17.47 18.89 -3.77
N VAL A 23 -18.75 18.55 -3.95
CA VAL A 23 -19.46 17.54 -3.14
C VAL A 23 -19.21 16.10 -3.63
N ALA A 24 -18.87 15.92 -4.90
CA ALA A 24 -18.65 14.62 -5.51
C ALA A 24 -17.16 14.39 -5.81
N PRO A 25 -16.69 13.13 -5.85
CA PRO A 25 -15.31 12.84 -6.23
C PRO A 25 -15.06 13.22 -7.70
N SER A 26 -13.97 13.94 -7.95
CA SER A 26 -13.57 14.39 -9.29
C SER A 26 -12.93 13.27 -10.13
N ASN A 27 -12.60 12.12 -9.51
CA ASN A 27 -11.93 11.00 -10.15
C ASN A 27 -12.64 9.65 -9.95
N ALA A 28 -13.98 9.64 -9.95
CA ALA A 28 -14.81 8.46 -9.69
C ALA A 28 -14.92 7.45 -10.87
N THR A 29 -13.91 7.36 -11.74
CA THR A 29 -13.90 6.38 -12.85
C THR A 29 -12.68 5.47 -12.75
N PRO A 30 -12.73 4.21 -13.25
CA PRO A 30 -11.57 3.32 -13.22
C PRO A 30 -10.33 3.85 -13.96
N LEU A 31 -10.51 4.83 -14.85
CA LEU A 31 -9.40 5.50 -15.55
C LEU A 31 -8.73 6.57 -14.68
N THR A 32 -9.50 7.24 -13.82
CA THR A 32 -9.05 8.41 -13.05
C THR A 32 -8.76 8.07 -11.57
N TYR A 33 -9.34 6.99 -11.07
CA TYR A 33 -8.96 6.28 -9.86
C TYR A 33 -8.10 5.08 -10.25
N ARG A 34 -6.78 5.26 -10.16
CA ARG A 34 -5.82 4.26 -10.64
C ARG A 34 -5.62 3.16 -9.60
N VAL A 35 -6.11 1.96 -9.90
CA VAL A 35 -5.73 0.73 -9.19
C VAL A 35 -4.42 0.16 -9.78
N PRO A 36 -3.66 -0.65 -9.02
CA PRO A 36 -2.48 -1.34 -9.54
C PRO A 36 -2.79 -2.17 -10.79
N LEU A 37 -1.88 -2.13 -11.76
CA LEU A 37 -1.84 -3.02 -12.92
C LEU A 37 -0.84 -4.15 -12.67
N ALA A 38 -0.93 -5.23 -13.47
CA ALA A 38 0.02 -6.34 -13.36
C ALA A 38 1.49 -5.90 -13.55
N GLY A 39 1.74 -4.87 -14.36
CA GLY A 39 3.08 -4.31 -14.58
C GLY A 39 3.59 -3.41 -13.46
N ASP A 40 2.76 -3.04 -12.47
CA ASP A 40 3.19 -2.27 -11.30
C ASP A 40 3.81 -3.14 -10.20
N LEU A 41 3.59 -4.46 -10.27
CA LEU A 41 4.09 -5.41 -9.28
C LEU A 41 5.60 -5.65 -9.46
N PRO A 42 6.35 -5.84 -8.35
CA PRO A 42 7.73 -6.28 -8.44
C PRO A 42 7.84 -7.65 -9.12
N HIS A 43 8.97 -7.91 -9.77
CA HIS A 43 9.23 -9.19 -10.43
C HIS A 43 9.11 -10.40 -9.50
N CYS A 44 9.37 -10.21 -8.21
CA CYS A 44 9.13 -11.19 -7.16
C CYS A 44 8.05 -10.64 -6.22
N TYR A 45 6.90 -11.29 -6.20
CA TYR A 45 5.77 -10.96 -5.33
C TYR A 45 5.20 -12.27 -4.77
N GLU A 46 5.75 -12.70 -3.64
CA GLU A 46 5.49 -14.00 -3.04
C GLU A 46 4.97 -13.85 -1.61
N SER A 47 4.08 -14.74 -1.20
CA SER A 47 3.58 -14.81 0.17
C SER A 47 4.13 -16.02 0.91
N PHE A 48 4.70 -15.77 2.10
CA PHE A 48 5.18 -16.82 2.99
C PHE A 48 4.23 -16.94 4.19
N VAL A 49 3.71 -18.14 4.42
CA VAL A 49 2.83 -18.40 5.55
C VAL A 49 3.65 -18.98 6.70
N LEU A 50 3.65 -18.27 7.83
CA LEU A 50 4.27 -18.71 9.07
C LEU A 50 3.16 -18.95 10.11
N GLU A 51 2.93 -20.22 10.46
CA GLU A 51 1.85 -20.57 11.37
C GLU A 51 2.35 -21.07 12.72
N GLN A 52 1.62 -20.66 13.75
CA GLN A 52 1.57 -21.31 15.06
C GLN A 52 0.10 -21.49 15.42
N GLY A 53 -0.23 -22.49 16.24
CA GLY A 53 -1.62 -22.75 16.66
C GLY A 53 -2.34 -21.50 17.19
N GLY A 54 -3.62 -21.38 16.85
CA GLY A 54 -4.53 -20.32 17.29
C GLY A 54 -5.72 -20.83 18.10
N PRO A 55 -6.56 -19.92 18.62
CA PRO A 55 -7.71 -20.28 19.44
C PRO A 55 -8.91 -20.83 18.64
N GLY A 56 -8.86 -20.78 17.31
CA GLY A 56 -9.94 -21.28 16.45
C GLY A 56 -9.92 -22.80 16.27
N PRO A 57 -10.95 -23.36 15.59
CA PRO A 57 -11.01 -24.78 15.26
C PRO A 57 -9.73 -25.24 14.56
N PHE A 58 -9.18 -26.37 15.01
CA PHE A 58 -7.93 -26.93 14.48
C PHE A 58 -6.71 -25.98 14.52
N GLY A 59 -6.74 -24.95 15.38
CA GLY A 59 -5.66 -23.98 15.48
C GLY A 59 -5.80 -22.77 14.55
N ALA A 60 -6.96 -22.57 13.91
CA ALA A 60 -7.17 -21.50 12.95
C ALA A 60 -7.07 -20.08 13.56
N LYS A 61 -6.71 -19.11 12.70
CA LYS A 61 -6.69 -17.67 12.96
C LYS A 61 -7.31 -16.94 11.75
N GLY A 62 -7.80 -15.71 11.97
CA GLY A 62 -8.24 -14.86 10.86
C GLY A 62 -7.06 -14.38 10.01
N ILE A 63 -7.21 -14.44 8.69
CA ILE A 63 -6.15 -14.05 7.72
C ILE A 63 -6.62 -13.10 6.62
N GLY A 64 -7.94 -12.88 6.48
CA GLY A 64 -8.52 -12.17 5.34
C GLY A 64 -7.95 -10.76 5.14
N GLU A 65 -7.83 -10.00 6.22
CA GLU A 65 -7.32 -8.62 6.20
C GLU A 65 -5.84 -8.54 6.60
N SER A 66 -5.31 -9.55 7.30
CA SER A 66 -3.97 -9.47 7.88
C SER A 66 -2.85 -9.25 6.86
N GLY A 67 -3.04 -9.68 5.61
CA GLY A 67 -2.09 -9.44 4.53
C GLY A 67 -1.95 -7.96 4.11
N MET A 68 -2.91 -7.12 4.46
CA MET A 68 -2.87 -5.67 4.18
C MET A 68 -2.04 -4.91 5.22
N LEU A 69 -1.93 -5.47 6.44
CA LEU A 69 -1.38 -4.79 7.59
C LEU A 69 0.12 -4.57 7.40
N GLY A 70 0.56 -3.34 7.65
CA GLY A 70 1.98 -2.98 7.60
C GLY A 70 2.55 -2.74 6.20
N VAL A 71 1.81 -3.00 5.11
CA VAL A 71 2.30 -2.76 3.74
C VAL A 71 2.69 -1.30 3.52
N ALA A 72 1.81 -0.34 3.86
CA ALA A 72 2.10 1.08 3.74
C ALA A 72 3.32 1.51 4.59
N ALA A 73 3.44 0.97 5.81
CA ALA A 73 4.56 1.27 6.70
C ALA A 73 5.89 0.67 6.18
N ALA A 74 5.85 -0.55 5.62
CA ALA A 74 7.01 -1.18 5.00
C ALA A 74 7.49 -0.38 3.78
N ILE A 75 6.57 0.10 2.94
CA ILE A 75 6.90 0.98 1.81
C ILE A 75 7.46 2.32 2.31
N ALA A 76 6.86 2.95 3.33
CA ALA A 76 7.37 4.20 3.90
C ALA A 76 8.81 4.05 4.43
N ASN A 77 9.10 2.95 5.13
CA ASN A 77 10.44 2.63 5.62
C ASN A 77 11.42 2.38 4.46
N ALA A 78 10.98 1.71 3.39
CA ALA A 78 11.81 1.50 2.20
C ALA A 78 12.12 2.82 1.47
N ILE A 79 11.17 3.76 1.42
CA ILE A 79 11.41 5.11 0.90
C ILE A 79 12.43 5.84 1.77
N GLU A 80 12.26 5.83 3.09
CA GLU A 80 13.21 6.45 4.01
C GLU A 80 14.62 5.84 3.91
N ASP A 81 14.74 4.52 3.81
CA ASP A 81 16.02 3.84 3.60
C ASP A 81 16.68 4.26 2.28
N ALA A 82 15.89 4.42 1.20
CA ALA A 82 16.40 4.76 -0.12
C ALA A 82 16.81 6.22 -0.27
N VAL A 83 16.08 7.17 0.33
CA VAL A 83 16.28 8.61 0.10
C VAL A 83 16.55 9.43 1.36
N GLY A 84 16.57 8.82 2.53
CA GLY A 84 16.89 9.48 3.81
C GLY A 84 15.79 10.39 4.37
N VAL A 85 14.57 10.37 3.80
CA VAL A 85 13.45 11.21 4.26
C VAL A 85 12.25 10.39 4.70
N ARG A 86 11.63 10.79 5.81
CA ARG A 86 10.42 10.17 6.33
C ARG A 86 9.17 10.71 5.62
N VAL A 87 8.42 9.82 4.97
CA VAL A 87 7.09 10.11 4.43
C VAL A 87 6.00 9.51 5.31
N THR A 88 4.96 10.29 5.64
CA THR A 88 3.89 9.89 6.58
C THR A 88 2.49 10.00 5.98
N GLN A 89 2.37 10.38 4.71
CA GLN A 89 1.10 10.56 4.02
C GLN A 89 1.05 9.68 2.76
N ILE A 90 0.05 8.80 2.70
CA ILE A 90 -0.27 8.01 1.50
C ILE A 90 -1.28 8.74 0.59
N PRO A 91 -1.34 8.37 -0.70
CA PRO A 91 -0.33 7.59 -1.42
C PRO A 91 1.02 8.30 -1.49
N PHE A 92 2.12 7.53 -1.52
CA PHE A 92 3.48 8.00 -1.71
C PHE A 92 3.74 8.30 -3.19
N THR A 93 3.02 9.28 -3.73
CA THR A 93 3.17 9.66 -5.14
C THR A 93 4.58 10.22 -5.40
N PRO A 94 5.09 10.15 -6.64
CA PRO A 94 6.39 10.72 -6.99
C PRO A 94 6.53 12.18 -6.57
N GLU A 95 5.47 12.99 -6.72
CA GLU A 95 5.44 14.41 -6.35
C GLU A 95 5.56 14.61 -4.83
N ARG A 96 4.91 13.78 -4.03
CA ARG A 96 4.99 13.85 -2.56
C ARG A 96 6.35 13.42 -2.05
N VAL A 97 6.92 12.37 -2.64
CA VAL A 97 8.28 11.92 -2.30
C VAL A 97 9.30 12.99 -2.70
N LEU A 98 9.16 13.57 -3.89
CA LEU A 98 10.04 14.66 -4.34
C LEU A 98 9.94 15.88 -3.43
N ALA A 99 8.72 16.32 -3.08
CA ALA A 99 8.52 17.44 -2.16
C ALA A 99 9.14 17.18 -0.78
N ALA A 100 9.05 15.94 -0.27
CA ALA A 100 9.70 15.56 1.00
C ALA A 100 11.23 15.63 0.90
N ILE A 101 11.82 15.20 -0.22
CA ILE A 101 13.26 15.32 -0.48
C ILE A 101 13.70 16.78 -0.56
N GLU A 102 12.93 17.62 -1.26
CA GLU A 102 13.23 19.05 -1.40
C GLU A 102 13.12 19.82 -0.09
N ALA A 103 12.14 19.49 0.75
CA ALA A 103 11.96 20.12 2.06
C ALA A 103 13.06 19.76 3.08
N ALA A 104 13.81 18.67 2.85
CA ALA A 104 14.89 18.20 3.71
C ALA A 104 16.27 18.75 3.30
N ARG A 105 16.38 19.46 2.17
CA ARG A 105 17.61 20.13 1.70
C ARG A 105 17.76 21.53 2.32
#